data_AF-A0A5N4B593-F1
#
_entry.id   AF-A0A5N4B593-F1
#
_cell.length_a   1.000
_cell.length_b   1.000
_cell.length_c   1.000
_cell.angle_alpha   90.00
_cell.angle_beta   90.00
_cell.angle_gamma   90.00
#
_symmetry.space_group_name_H-M   'P 1'
#
loop_
_entity.id
_entity.type
_entity.pdbx_description
1 polymer ?
#
loop_
_entity_poly.entity_id
_entity_poly.type
_entity_poly.pdbx_seq_one_letter_code
_entity_poly.pdbx_strand_id
1 'polypeptide(L)' 'MGLMRFTRLPYGVSSAPAIFQSTMERVLEGLKVGIYIDDVIISGRNFTECYTKVKEVLS' A
#
# COMPACT_ATOMS: atom_id res chain seq x y z
N MET A 1 3.95 -37.38 0.10
CA MET A 1 3.43 -36.14 0.70
C MET A 1 4.42 -35.03 0.40
N GLY A 2 4.06 -34.07 -0.43
CA GLY A 2 4.98 -33.05 -0.97
C GLY A 2 4.96 -31.75 -0.17
N LEU A 3 6.10 -31.05 -0.15
CA LEU A 3 6.23 -29.68 0.38
C LEU A 3 5.64 -28.69 -0.64
N MET A 4 4.74 -27.81 -0.19
CA MET A 4 4.23 -26.69 -0.98
C MET A 4 4.91 -25.39 -0.56
N ARG A 5 5.12 -24.48 -1.50
CA ARG A 5 5.67 -23.13 -1.26
C ARG A 5 4.71 -22.08 -1.79
N PHE A 6 4.48 -21.03 -1.01
CA PHE A 6 3.70 -19.88 -1.45
C PHE A 6 4.47 -19.07 -2.51
N THR A 7 3.80 -18.74 -3.61
CA THR A 7 4.32 -17.90 -4.70
C THR A 7 3.88 -16.43 -4.59
N ARG A 8 2.98 -16.14 -3.65
CA ARG A 8 2.54 -14.79 -3.28
C ARG A 8 2.74 -14.60 -1.79
N LEU A 9 2.72 -13.35 -1.35
CA LEU A 9 2.81 -13.01 0.06
C LEU A 9 1.65 -13.67 0.83
N PRO A 10 1.92 -14.63 1.74
CA PRO A 10 0.86 -15.31 2.47
C PRO A 10 0.38 -14.45 3.65
N TYR A 11 -0.93 -14.44 3.89
CA TYR A 11 -1.52 -13.85 5.08
C TYR A 11 -1.08 -14.63 6.34
N GLY A 12 -0.84 -13.92 7.44
CA GLY A 12 -0.48 -14.53 8.74
C GLY A 12 1.01 -14.76 8.98
N VAL A 13 1.87 -14.38 8.05
CA VAL A 13 3.32 -14.27 8.29
C VAL A 13 3.62 -12.88 8.84
N SER A 14 4.27 -12.80 10.01
CA SER A 14 4.53 -11.54 10.71
C SER A 14 5.29 -10.49 9.88
N SER A 15 6.08 -10.92 8.89
CA SER A 15 6.81 -10.03 7.98
C SER A 15 6.00 -9.58 6.76
N ALA A 16 4.84 -10.18 6.48
CA ALA A 16 4.04 -9.82 5.31
C ALA A 16 3.62 -8.34 5.30
N PRO A 17 3.09 -7.76 6.39
CA PRO A 17 2.72 -6.34 6.42
C PRO A 17 3.91 -5.41 6.16
N ALA A 18 5.08 -5.72 6.71
CA ALA A 18 6.28 -4.91 6.52
C ALA A 18 6.79 -4.94 5.07
N ILE A 19 6.76 -6.11 4.42
CA ILE A 19 7.13 -6.26 3.01
C ILE A 19 6.13 -5.51 2.12
N PHE A 20 4.84 -5.60 2.42
CA PHE A 20 3.79 -4.91 1.68
C PHE A 20 3.90 -3.40 1.84
N GLN A 21 4.10 -2.91 3.07
CA GLN A 21 4.31 -1.50 3.37
C GLN A 21 5.53 -0.94 2.63
N SER A 22 6.69 -1.61 2.69
CA SER A 22 7.90 -1.14 1.99
C SER A 22 7.70 -1.10 0.46
N THR A 23 6.89 -2.02 -0.08
CA THR A 23 6.55 -2.02 -1.50
C THR A 23 5.62 -0.85 -1.84
N MET A 24 4.58 -0.61 -1.05
CA MET A 24 3.67 0.53 -1.20
C MET A 24 4.39 1.88 -1.08
N GLU A 25 5.32 2.02 -0.13
CA GLU A 25 6.13 3.23 0.05
C GLU A 25 6.95 3.57 -1.20
N ARG A 26 7.45 2.54 -1.90
CA ARG A 26 8.17 2.72 -3.17
C ARG A 26 7.25 3.03 -4.34
N VAL A 27 6.06 2.42 -4.40
CA VAL A 27 5.09 2.67 -5.48
C VAL A 27 4.51 4.09 -5.38
N LEU A 28 4.27 4.55 -4.16
CA LEU A 28 3.68 5.86 -3.87
C LEU A 28 4.74 6.93 -3.58
N GLU A 29 6.01 6.65 -3.92
CA GLU A 29 7.11 7.58 -3.76
C GLU A 29 6.84 8.86 -4.57
N GLY A 30 6.86 10.01 -3.90
CA GLY A 30 6.56 11.32 -4.50
C GLY A 30 5.12 11.81 -4.31
N LEU A 31 4.19 10.95 -3.87
CA LEU A 31 2.85 11.35 -3.48
C LEU A 31 2.80 11.68 -1.98
N LYS A 32 2.13 12.77 -1.60
CA LYS A 32 1.92 13.13 -0.18
C LYS A 32 0.77 12.30 0.42
N VAL A 33 1.00 11.00 0.57
CA VAL A 33 0.06 10.03 1.15
C VAL A 33 0.70 9.35 2.35
N GLY A 34 -0.10 9.07 3.38
CA GLY A 34 0.31 8.24 4.51
C GLY A 34 0.04 6.77 4.18
N ILE A 35 0.95 5.88 4.57
CA ILE A 35 0.77 4.44 4.40
C ILE A 35 0.78 3.82 5.79
N TYR A 36 -0.21 2.99 6.10
CA TYR A 36 -0.33 2.32 7.37
C TYR A 36 -0.79 0.88 7.17
N ILE A 37 0.14 -0.07 7.29
CA ILE A 37 -0.13 -1.50 7.12
C ILE A 37 -0.76 -1.78 5.74
N ASP A 38 -2.07 -2.03 5.70
CA ASP A 38 -2.83 -2.36 4.49
C ASP A 38 -3.61 -1.14 3.94
N ASP A 39 -3.58 -0.01 4.64
CA ASP A 39 -4.34 1.21 4.32
C ASP A 39 -3.46 2.33 3.76
N VAL A 40 -3.99 3.06 2.79
CA VAL A 40 -3.42 4.32 2.28
C VAL A 40 -4.29 5.49 2.72
N ILE A 41 -3.71 6.41 3.49
CA ILE A 41 -4.34 7.60 4.03
C ILE A 41 -4.04 8.78 3.11
N ILE A 42 -5.08 9.31 2.47
CA ILE A 42 -4.97 10.46 1.58
C ILE A 42 -5.61 11.67 2.27
N SER A 43 -4.85 12.75 2.41
CA SER A 43 -5.33 14.01 2.98
C SER A 43 -5.23 15.16 1.97
N GLY A 44 -6.17 16.10 2.05
CA GLY A 44 -6.22 17.29 1.20
C GLY A 44 -6.97 18.41 1.91
N ARG A 45 -6.73 19.68 1.51
CA ARG A 45 -7.38 20.84 2.14
C ARG A 45 -8.84 21.01 1.73
N ASN A 46 -9.24 20.38 0.63
CA ASN A 46 -10.60 20.36 0.12
C ASN A 46 -10.87 19.03 -0.60
N PHE A 47 -12.15 18.77 -0.87
CA PHE A 47 -12.59 17.54 -1.52
C PHE A 47 -11.93 17.34 -2.89
N THR A 48 -11.81 18.40 -3.69
CA THR A 48 -11.20 18.35 -5.02
C THR A 48 -9.73 17.92 -4.96
N GLU A 49 -8.94 18.48 -4.05
CA GLU A 49 -7.54 18.11 -3.83
C GLU A 49 -7.43 16.64 -3.41
N CYS A 50 -8.28 16.19 -2.48
CA CYS A 50 -8.29 14.81 -2.04
C CYS A 50 -8.65 13.85 -3.20
N TYR A 51 -9.68 14.19 -3.97
CA TYR A 51 -10.14 13.40 -5.11
C TYR A 51 -9.11 13.31 -6.24
N THR A 52 -8.39 14.40 -6.52
CA THR A 52 -7.28 14.38 -7.48
C THR A 52 -6.16 13.45 -7.02
N LYS A 53 -5.76 13.52 -5.74
CA LYS A 53 -4.74 12.61 -5.19
C LYS A 53 -5.17 11.14 -5.23
N VAL A 54 -6.45 10.85 -4.97
CA VAL A 54 -7.00 9.50 -5.12
C VAL A 54 -6.86 9.00 -6.56
N LYS A 55 -7.13 9.86 -7.56
CA LYS A 55 -6.92 9.49 -8.97
C LYS A 55 -5.46 9.23 -9.31
N GLU A 56 -4.54 10.02 -8.77
CA GLU A 56 -3.09 9.81 -8.99
C GLU A 56 -2.61 8.50 -8.39
N VAL A 57 -3.12 8.09 -7.23
CA VAL A 57 -2.79 6.82 -6.57
C VAL A 57 -3.35 5.60 -7.33
N LEU A 58 -4.51 5.76 -7.99
CA LEU A 58 -5.22 4.67 -8.68
C LEU A 58 -4.94 4.58 -10.19
N SER A 59 -4.15 5.51 -10.75
CA SER A 59 -3.80 5.57 -12.17
C SER A 59 -2.53 4.79 -12.48
#